data_AF-A0A9R0RMF8-F1
#
_entry.id   AF-A0A9R0RMF8-F1
#
_cell.length_a   1.000
_cell.length_b   1.000
_cell.length_c   1.000
_cell.angle_alpha   90.00
_cell.angle_beta   90.00
_cell.angle_gamma   90.00
#
_symmetry.space_group_name_H-M   'P 1'
#
loop_
_entity.id
_entity.type
_entity.pdbx_description
1 polymer ?
#
loop_
_entity_poly.entity_id
_entity_poly.type
_entity_poly.pdbx_seq_one_letter_code
_entity_poly.pdbx_strand_id
1 'polypeptide(L)'
;MSEVFEGYERQYCEESASLSRKCTAASALDGEKKKQRLSEIQSGVQEAESLIRRMDLEARNTPPSVKAGLLAKLREYKSDLNNLKSELKRISAPNARQTTKEELLESGMADTLAVSSLFLLIQLPHRYCE
;
A
#
# COMPACT_ATOMS: atom_id res chain seq x y z
N MET A 1 11.53 -22.14 -0.60
CA MET A 1 10.05 -22.17 -0.59
C MET A 1 9.65 -22.44 -2.04
N SER A 2 8.51 -21.99 -2.58
CA SER A 2 8.32 -22.06 -4.05
C SER A 2 9.13 -20.92 -4.69
N GLU A 3 10.08 -21.24 -5.56
CA GLU A 3 10.92 -20.25 -6.25
C GLU A 3 10.08 -19.21 -7.02
N VAL A 4 8.95 -19.67 -7.58
CA VAL A 4 7.99 -18.82 -8.30
C VAL A 4 7.30 -17.85 -7.34
N PHE A 5 6.88 -18.33 -6.17
CA PHE A 5 6.29 -17.47 -5.14
C PHE A 5 7.29 -16.41 -4.68
N GLU A 6 8.53 -16.82 -4.38
CA GLU A 6 9.62 -15.93 -3.94
C GLU A 6 9.95 -14.86 -5.01
N GLY A 7 9.87 -15.22 -6.30
CA GLY A 7 10.03 -14.27 -7.41
C GLY A 7 8.92 -13.21 -7.48
N TYR A 8 7.66 -13.60 -7.25
CA TYR A 8 6.54 -12.64 -7.18
C TYR A 8 6.56 -11.81 -5.90
N GLU A 9 7.00 -12.40 -4.79
CA GLU A 9 7.14 -11.74 -3.50
C GLU A 9 8.15 -10.58 -3.57
N ARG A 10 9.32 -10.81 -4.20
CA ARG A 10 10.32 -9.75 -4.45
C ARG A 10 9.74 -8.60 -5.28
N GLN A 11 9.05 -8.92 -6.38
CA GLN A 11 8.39 -7.90 -7.22
C GLN A 11 7.36 -7.10 -6.43
N TYR A 12 6.55 -7.76 -5.60
CA TYR A 12 5.57 -7.07 -4.76
C TYR A 12 6.23 -6.15 -3.73
N CYS A 13 7.35 -6.58 -3.13
CA CYS A 13 8.10 -5.76 -2.18
C CYS A 13 8.69 -4.51 -2.85
N GLU A 14 9.26 -4.66 -4.05
CA GLU A 14 9.77 -3.53 -4.84
C GLU A 14 8.66 -2.54 -5.22
N GLU A 15 7.55 -3.05 -5.73
CA GLU A 15 6.41 -2.23 -6.13
C GLU A 15 5.73 -1.55 -4.94
N SER A 16 5.53 -2.24 -3.82
CA SER A 16 4.96 -1.64 -2.60
C SER A 16 5.85 -0.54 -2.02
N ALA A 17 7.17 -0.72 -2.01
CA ALA A 17 8.11 0.32 -1.61
C ALA A 17 8.08 1.53 -2.56
N SER A 18 7.98 1.27 -3.87
CA SER A 18 7.81 2.30 -4.91
C SER A 18 6.51 3.09 -4.71
N LEU A 19 5.39 2.39 -4.47
CA LEU A 19 4.08 2.97 -4.19
C LEU A 19 4.10 3.85 -2.95
N SER A 20 4.70 3.39 -1.85
CA SER A 20 4.82 4.17 -0.62
C SER A 20 5.52 5.51 -0.88
N ARG A 21 6.69 5.48 -1.55
CA ARG A 21 7.43 6.71 -1.90
C ARG A 21 6.61 7.64 -2.80
N LYS A 22 5.92 7.09 -3.81
CA LYS A 22 5.06 7.85 -4.72
C LYS A 22 3.87 8.48 -3.99
N CYS A 23 3.24 7.79 -3.04
CA CYS A 23 2.17 8.32 -2.21
C CYS A 23 2.64 9.50 -1.34
N THR A 24 3.81 9.37 -0.68
CA THR A 24 4.41 10.47 0.08
C THR A 24 4.69 11.67 -0.83
N ALA A 25 5.28 11.44 -2.01
CA ALA A 25 5.54 12.50 -2.97
C ALA A 25 4.24 13.16 -3.48
N ALA A 26 3.21 12.38 -3.80
CA ALA A 26 1.93 12.89 -4.29
C ALA A 26 1.17 13.74 -3.25
N SER A 27 1.42 13.51 -1.95
CA SER A 27 0.83 14.31 -0.87
C SER A 27 1.34 15.75 -0.84
N ALA A 28 2.51 16.02 -1.43
CA ALA A 28 3.11 17.36 -1.55
C ALA A 28 2.87 18.02 -2.92
N LEU A 29 2.08 17.40 -3.80
CA LEU A 29 1.75 17.92 -5.12
C LEU A 29 0.31 18.43 -5.18
N ASP A 30 0.07 19.37 -6.09
CA ASP A 30 -1.26 19.92 -6.38
C ASP A 30 -1.52 19.97 -7.89
N GLY A 31 -2.79 20.20 -8.25
CA GLY A 31 -3.23 20.40 -9.64
C GLY A 31 -2.89 19.22 -10.56
N GLU A 32 -2.47 19.53 -11.78
CA GLU A 32 -2.22 18.53 -12.83
C GLU A 32 -1.08 17.57 -12.47
N LYS A 33 -0.03 18.06 -11.78
CA LYS A 33 1.09 17.22 -11.32
C LYS A 33 0.63 16.15 -10.34
N LYS A 34 -0.28 16.51 -9.42
CA LYS A 34 -0.91 15.55 -8.49
C LYS A 34 -1.74 14.52 -9.25
N LYS A 35 -2.58 14.97 -10.19
CA LYS A 35 -3.43 14.08 -10.99
C LYS A 35 -2.61 13.06 -11.79
N GLN A 36 -1.52 13.51 -12.44
CA GLN A 36 -0.62 12.60 -13.15
C GLN A 36 0.00 11.57 -12.21
N ARG A 37 0.53 12.00 -11.05
CA ARG A 37 1.09 11.07 -10.06
C ARG A 37 0.06 10.09 -9.51
N LEU A 38 -1.18 10.52 -9.29
CA LEU A 38 -2.25 9.64 -8.84
C LEU A 38 -2.55 8.53 -9.86
N SER A 39 -2.55 8.83 -11.16
CA SER A 39 -2.70 7.82 -12.22
C SER A 39 -1.56 6.80 -12.22
N GLU A 40 -0.31 7.25 -12.04
CA GLU A 40 0.85 6.35 -11.92
C GLU A 40 0.75 5.43 -10.69
N ILE A 41 0.31 5.98 -9.54
CA ILE A 41 0.11 5.21 -8.31
C ILE A 41 -1.02 4.19 -8.51
N GLN A 42 -2.13 4.58 -9.15
CA GLN A 42 -3.23 3.66 -9.46
C GLN A 42 -2.78 2.48 -10.33
N SER A 43 -1.92 2.73 -11.34
CA SER A 43 -1.37 1.66 -12.17
C SER A 43 -0.49 0.71 -11.35
N GLY A 44 0.38 1.23 -10.48
CA GLY A 44 1.22 0.38 -9.62
C GLY A 44 0.41 -0.41 -8.60
N VAL A 45 -0.69 0.15 -8.07
CA VAL A 45 -1.62 -0.59 -7.20
C VAL A 45 -2.23 -1.79 -7.95
N GLN A 46 -2.65 -1.61 -9.20
CA GLN A 46 -3.18 -2.71 -10.01
C GLN A 46 -2.14 -3.80 -10.24
N GLU A 47 -0.87 -3.42 -10.46
CA GLU A 47 0.21 -4.39 -10.63
C GLU A 47 0.50 -5.15 -9.31
N ALA A 48 0.51 -4.46 -8.17
CA ALA A 48 0.59 -5.11 -6.86
C ALA A 48 -0.59 -6.07 -6.60
N GLU A 49 -1.81 -5.70 -7.01
CA GLU A 49 -2.99 -6.60 -6.93
C GLU A 49 -2.81 -7.84 -7.83
N SER A 50 -2.25 -7.68 -9.02
CA SER A 50 -1.91 -8.76 -9.96
C SER A 50 -0.88 -9.72 -9.34
N LEU A 51 0.18 -9.19 -8.73
CA LEU A 51 1.21 -9.99 -8.05
C LEU A 51 0.63 -10.79 -6.88
N ILE A 52 -0.21 -10.19 -6.03
CA ILE A 52 -0.91 -10.90 -4.95
C ILE A 52 -1.77 -12.04 -5.50
N ARG A 53 -2.48 -11.83 -6.62
CA ARG A 53 -3.29 -12.89 -7.25
C ARG A 53 -2.42 -14.05 -7.76
N ARG A 54 -1.26 -13.76 -8.37
CA ARG A 54 -0.32 -14.79 -8.84
C ARG A 54 0.26 -15.58 -7.65
N MET A 55 0.66 -14.90 -6.58
CA MET A 55 1.11 -15.55 -5.34
C MET A 55 0.01 -16.41 -4.70
N ASP A 56 -1.26 -15.97 -4.70
CA ASP A 56 -2.40 -16.74 -4.17
C ASP A 56 -2.63 -18.03 -4.95
N LEU A 57 -2.51 -17.98 -6.28
CA LEU A 57 -2.56 -19.18 -7.14
C LEU A 57 -1.40 -20.13 -6.84
N GLU A 58 -0.17 -19.61 -6.74
CA GLU A 58 1.01 -20.42 -6.43
C GLU A 58 0.90 -21.10 -5.06
N ALA A 59 0.51 -20.35 -4.03
CA ALA A 59 0.31 -20.87 -2.68
C ALA A 59 -0.78 -21.95 -2.63
N ARG A 60 -1.84 -21.85 -3.46
CA ARG A 60 -2.89 -22.87 -3.54
C ARG A 60 -2.39 -24.19 -4.09
N ASN A 61 -1.47 -24.16 -5.05
CA ASN A 61 -0.88 -25.33 -5.71
C ASN A 61 0.30 -25.95 -4.92
N THR A 62 0.78 -25.25 -3.89
CA THR A 62 1.91 -25.68 -3.06
C THR A 62 1.48 -26.77 -2.04
N PRO A 63 2.36 -27.73 -1.68
CA PRO A 63 2.08 -28.75 -0.66
C PRO A 63 1.66 -28.18 0.71
N PRO A 64 0.82 -28.91 1.47
CA PRO A 64 0.25 -28.42 2.73
C PRO A 64 1.29 -28.08 3.81
N SER A 65 2.46 -28.74 3.79
CA SER A 65 3.55 -28.53 4.75
C SER A 65 4.10 -27.09 4.77
N VAL A 66 4.07 -26.38 3.65
CA VAL A 66 4.58 -25.00 3.53
C VAL A 66 3.48 -23.99 3.14
N LYS A 67 2.35 -24.46 2.61
CA LYS A 67 1.20 -23.63 2.18
C LYS A 67 0.65 -22.74 3.28
N ALA A 68 0.57 -23.22 4.52
CA ALA A 68 0.02 -22.45 5.64
C ALA A 68 0.80 -21.14 5.87
N GLY A 69 2.13 -21.19 5.80
CA GLY A 69 3.00 -20.01 5.93
C GLY A 69 2.81 -19.02 4.77
N LEU A 70 2.73 -19.51 3.53
CA LEU A 70 2.50 -18.66 2.36
C LEU A 70 1.14 -17.96 2.41
N LEU A 71 0.09 -18.65 2.87
CA LEU A 71 -1.24 -18.05 3.05
C LEU A 71 -1.27 -17.02 4.18
N ALA A 72 -0.47 -17.19 5.24
CA ALA A 72 -0.33 -16.18 6.29
C ALA A 72 0.30 -14.89 5.72
N LYS A 73 1.44 -15.01 5.03
CA LYS A 73 2.09 -13.88 4.33
C LYS A 73 1.15 -13.16 3.37
N LEU A 74 0.39 -13.92 2.56
CA LEU A 74 -0.60 -13.35 1.64
C LEU A 74 -1.71 -12.54 2.33
N ARG A 75 -2.11 -12.90 3.55
CA ARG A 75 -3.09 -12.11 4.31
C ARG A 75 -2.51 -10.78 4.73
N GLU A 76 -1.24 -10.75 5.14
CA GLU A 76 -0.53 -9.52 5.47
C GLU A 76 -0.37 -8.62 4.23
N TYR A 77 0.09 -9.17 3.09
CA TYR A 77 0.19 -8.41 1.84
C TYR A 77 -1.15 -7.82 1.37
N LYS A 78 -2.25 -8.57 1.53
CA LYS A 78 -3.60 -8.06 1.21
C LYS A 78 -3.99 -6.90 2.13
N SER A 79 -3.66 -7.01 3.43
CA SER A 79 -3.90 -5.94 4.41
C SER A 79 -3.10 -4.67 4.07
N ASP A 80 -1.82 -4.81 3.80
CA ASP A 80 -0.92 -3.70 3.46
C ASP A 80 -1.35 -3.00 2.17
N LEU A 81 -1.73 -3.77 1.14
CA LEU A 81 -2.23 -3.20 -0.10
C LEU A 81 -3.57 -2.47 0.11
N ASN A 82 -4.43 -2.96 0.99
CA ASN A 82 -5.67 -2.27 1.36
C ASN A 82 -5.39 -0.95 2.10
N ASN A 83 -4.35 -0.90 2.93
CA ASN A 83 -3.89 0.32 3.57
C ASN A 83 -3.40 1.32 2.50
N LEU A 84 -2.52 0.90 1.58
CA LEU A 84 -2.06 1.74 0.45
C LEU A 84 -3.22 2.29 -0.38
N LYS A 85 -4.25 1.47 -0.67
CA LYS A 85 -5.46 1.91 -1.40
C LYS A 85 -6.24 2.96 -0.61
N SER A 86 -6.29 2.85 0.71
CA SER A 86 -6.97 3.81 1.59
C SER A 86 -6.20 5.13 1.67
N GLU A 87 -4.87 5.07 1.77
CA GLU A 87 -3.98 6.24 1.69
C GLU A 87 -4.17 6.98 0.36
N LEU A 88 -4.16 6.25 -0.77
CA LEU A 88 -4.37 6.81 -2.10
C LEU A 88 -5.71 7.55 -2.22
N LYS A 89 -6.79 6.97 -1.68
CA LYS A 89 -8.11 7.63 -1.65
C LYS A 89 -8.06 8.94 -0.86
N ARG A 90 -7.37 8.98 0.28
CA ARG A 90 -7.20 10.21 1.07
C ARG A 90 -6.38 11.26 0.33
N ILE A 91 -5.29 10.87 -0.33
CA ILE A 91 -4.45 11.78 -1.12
C ILE A 91 -5.24 12.31 -2.33
N SER A 92 -6.04 11.47 -2.98
CA SER A 92 -6.86 11.84 -4.14
C SER A 92 -8.09 12.68 -3.79
N ALA A 93 -8.53 12.68 -2.53
CA ALA A 93 -9.63 13.52 -2.12
C ALA A 93 -9.26 15.00 -2.36
N PRO A 94 -10.17 15.82 -2.91
CA PRO A 94 -9.95 17.26 -2.98
C PRO A 94 -9.72 17.75 -1.55
N ASN A 95 -8.58 18.40 -1.31
CA ASN A 95 -8.21 18.89 0.02
C ASN A 95 -9.36 19.76 0.56
N ALA A 96 -10.12 19.26 1.54
CA ALA A 96 -11.01 20.09 2.36
C ALA A 96 -10.22 21.00 3.33
N ARG A 97 -8.98 21.37 2.98
CA ARG A 97 -8.04 22.19 3.76
C ARG A 97 -7.82 23.56 3.12
N GLN A 98 -8.85 24.13 2.49
CA GLN A 98 -8.88 25.54 2.10
C GLN A 98 -10.17 26.26 2.52
N THR A 99 -10.96 25.67 3.42
CA THR A 99 -12.04 26.39 4.09
C THR A 99 -11.73 26.40 5.58
N THR A 100 -11.46 27.63 6.04
CA THR A 100 -11.51 28.12 7.42
C THR A 100 -10.26 27.90 8.31
N LYS A 101 -9.45 28.95 8.39
CA LYS A 101 -8.45 29.21 9.45
C LYS A 101 -9.11 29.79 10.73
N GLU A 102 -10.42 29.68 10.89
CA GLU A 102 -11.17 30.49 11.86
C GLU A 102 -12.60 29.97 12.02
N GLU A 103 -12.80 29.05 12.96
CA GLU A 103 -14.05 28.36 13.36
C GLU A 103 -13.86 26.86 13.14
N LEU A 104 -14.04 25.97 14.10
CA LEU A 104 -14.44 26.05 15.48
C LEU A 104 -14.21 24.61 15.99
N LEU A 105 -13.87 24.46 17.26
CA LEU A 105 -13.56 23.18 17.88
C LEU A 105 -14.75 22.20 17.80
N GLU A 106 -14.76 21.25 16.85
CA GLU A 106 -15.46 19.96 17.04
C GLU A 106 -15.06 18.96 15.95
N SER A 107 -14.08 18.11 16.24
CA SER A 107 -14.09 16.67 15.92
C SER A 107 -12.75 16.09 16.32
N GLY A 108 -12.74 15.47 17.50
CA GLY A 108 -11.60 14.74 17.99
C GLY A 108 -11.29 13.53 17.12
N MET A 109 -9.98 13.29 16.95
CA MET A 109 -9.35 12.04 16.52
C MET A 109 -9.49 11.67 15.03
N ALA A 110 -8.73 12.33 14.16
CA ALA A 110 -8.41 11.77 12.84
C ALA A 110 -6.92 11.83 12.44
N ASP A 111 -6.07 12.59 13.16
CA ASP A 111 -4.69 12.83 12.72
C ASP A 111 -3.62 11.96 13.40
N THR A 112 -3.98 11.01 14.28
CA THR A 112 -3.01 10.07 14.89
C THR A 112 -2.83 8.75 14.12
N LEU A 113 -3.67 8.47 13.13
CA LEU A 113 -3.54 7.25 12.30
C LEU A 113 -2.60 7.42 11.10
N ALA A 114 -2.35 8.66 10.66
CA ALA A 114 -1.47 8.92 9.51
C ALA A 114 0.00 8.57 9.81
N VAL A 115 0.45 8.78 11.06
CA VAL A 115 1.80 8.39 11.50
C VAL A 115 1.94 6.87 11.61
N SER A 116 0.89 6.18 12.08
CA SER A 116 0.89 4.71 12.20
C SER A 116 0.92 4.00 10.84
N SER A 117 0.17 4.50 9.84
CA SER A 117 0.21 3.95 8.48
C SER A 117 1.55 4.19 7.79
N LEU A 118 2.14 5.39 7.96
CA LEU A 118 3.45 5.69 7.38
C LEU A 118 4.56 4.85 8.02
N PHE A 119 4.47 4.58 9.33
CA PHE A 119 5.43 3.72 10.03
C PHE A 119 5.34 2.26 9.58
N LEU A 120 4.13 1.73 9.31
CA LEU A 120 3.94 0.40 8.73
C LEU A 120 4.55 0.30 7.31
N LEU A 121 4.39 1.32 6.48
CA LEU A 121 4.96 1.36 5.12
C LEU A 121 6.49 1.46 5.10
N ILE A 122 7.11 2.08 6.12
CA ILE A 122 8.57 2.12 6.29
C ILE A 122 9.10 0.77 6.81
N GLN A 123 8.28 0.01 7.57
CA GLN A 123 8.64 -1.31 8.08
C GLN A 123 8.42 -2.45 7.06
N LEU A 124 7.58 -2.25 6.04
CA LEU A 124 7.34 -3.20 4.95
C LEU A 124 8.62 -3.84 4.38
N PRO A 125 9.65 -3.08 3.95
CA PRO A 125 10.87 -3.69 3.40
C PRO A 125 11.67 -4.53 4.41
N HIS A 126 11.60 -4.21 5.70
CA HIS A 126 12.32 -4.95 6.75
C HIS A 126 11.54 -6.16 7.28
N ARG A 127 10.21 -6.20 7.10
CA ARG A 127 9.38 -7.34 7.53
C ARG A 127 9.26 -8.46 6.48
N TYR A 128 9.67 -8.20 5.24
CA TYR A 128 9.45 -9.09 4.09
C TYR A 128 10.72 -9.56 3.37
N CYS A 129 11.90 -9.16 3.85
CA CYS A 129 13.20 -9.53 3.29
C CYS A 129 14.02 -10.38 4.28
N GLU A 130 13.39 -11.44 4.81
CA GLU A 130 14.06 -12.54 5.55
C GLU A 130 13.92 -13.85 4.79
#